data_AF-A0A932AZR9-F1
#
_entry.id   AF-A0A932AZR9-F1
#
_cell.length_a   1.000
_cell.length_b   1.000
_cell.length_c   1.000
_cell.angle_alpha   90.00
_cell.angle_beta   90.00
_cell.angle_gamma   90.00
#
_symmetry.space_group_name_H-M   'P 1'
#
loop_
_entity.id
_entity.type
_entity.pdbx_description
1 polymer ?
#
loop_
_entity_poly.entity_id
_entity_poly.type
_entity_poly.pdbx_seq_one_letter_code
_entity_poly.pdbx_strand_id
1 'polypeptide(L)'
;MIVPLNRQIAAPRQAFEAGYRHAPDIRIGIHLGSVVVGEVGMLRTKLTYVGNAVNTTVRVEELAHDSAATTLITEQLRKRFDLPAELLVATSLATLNLRGKHKPSGPAPS
;
A
#
# COMPACT_ATOMS: atom_id res chain seq x y z
N MET A 1 3.99 -2.50 8.25
CA MET A 1 4.46 -3.91 8.28
C MET A 1 4.83 -4.31 6.87
N ILE A 2 5.93 -5.05 6.70
CA ILE A 2 6.43 -5.56 5.41
C ILE A 2 5.80 -6.91 5.12
N VAL A 3 5.39 -7.16 3.88
CA VAL A 3 4.87 -8.46 3.42
C VAL A 3 5.45 -8.77 2.01
N PRO A 4 5.81 -10.01 1.68
CA PRO A 4 6.20 -10.36 0.30
C PRO A 4 4.98 -10.85 -0.51
N LEU A 5 4.47 -10.02 -1.43
CA LEU A 5 3.30 -10.36 -2.28
C LEU A 5 3.61 -10.48 -3.79
N ASN A 6 4.86 -10.31 -4.20
CA ASN A 6 5.27 -10.26 -5.62
C ASN A 6 5.48 -11.64 -6.29
N ARG A 7 5.15 -12.77 -5.64
CA ARG A 7 5.46 -14.13 -6.13
C ARG A 7 4.97 -14.42 -7.55
N GLN A 8 3.82 -13.88 -7.95
CA GLN A 8 3.25 -14.15 -9.29
C GLN A 8 3.85 -13.30 -10.42
N ILE A 9 4.59 -12.23 -10.09
CA ILE A 9 5.17 -11.33 -11.10
C ILE A 9 6.66 -11.63 -11.36
N ALA A 10 7.25 -12.50 -10.54
CA ALA A 10 8.54 -13.13 -10.85
C ALA A 10 8.46 -14.09 -12.06
N ALA A 11 7.31 -14.74 -12.29
CA ALA A 11 7.13 -15.75 -13.33
C ALA A 11 7.37 -15.22 -14.77
N PRO A 12 6.95 -14.00 -15.17
CA PRO A 12 7.28 -13.45 -16.49
C PRO A 12 8.57 -12.64 -16.54
N ARG A 13 9.37 -12.56 -15.46
CA ARG A 13 10.58 -11.71 -15.41
C ARG A 13 11.53 -11.96 -16.59
N GLN A 14 11.80 -13.22 -16.89
CA GLN A 14 12.63 -13.61 -18.04
C GLN A 14 12.04 -13.16 -19.38
N ALA A 15 10.72 -13.22 -19.56
CA ALA A 15 10.07 -12.76 -20.78
C ALA A 15 10.18 -11.23 -20.94
N PHE A 16 10.06 -10.48 -19.84
CA PHE A 16 10.26 -9.03 -19.84
C PHE A 16 11.72 -8.66 -20.13
N GLU A 17 12.68 -9.32 -19.49
CA GLU A 17 14.11 -9.10 -19.74
C GLU A 17 14.47 -9.45 -21.20
N ALA A 18 13.95 -10.55 -21.75
CA ALA A 18 14.21 -10.94 -23.13
C ALA A 18 13.61 -9.96 -24.16
N GLY A 19 12.39 -9.47 -23.93
CA GLY A 19 11.71 -8.57 -24.87
C GLY A 19 12.10 -7.09 -24.74
N TYR A 20 12.37 -6.62 -23.51
CA TYR A 20 12.50 -5.20 -23.19
C TYR A 20 13.83 -4.85 -22.51
N ARG A 21 14.71 -5.83 -22.24
CA ARG A 21 15.96 -5.67 -21.48
C ARG A 21 15.78 -5.14 -20.06
N HIS A 22 14.55 -5.13 -19.55
CA HIS A 22 14.17 -4.61 -18.24
C HIS A 22 13.05 -5.47 -17.66
N ALA A 23 13.10 -5.73 -16.36
CA ALA A 23 12.01 -6.31 -15.60
C ALA A 23 11.33 -5.24 -14.74
N PRO A 24 9.99 -5.21 -14.66
CA PRO A 24 9.31 -4.32 -13.73
C PRO A 24 9.62 -4.72 -12.28
N ASP A 25 10.03 -3.76 -11.47
CA ASP A 25 10.03 -3.91 -10.02
C ASP A 25 8.72 -3.35 -9.47
N ILE A 26 8.05 -4.13 -8.63
CA ILE A 26 6.70 -3.81 -8.16
C ILE A 26 6.74 -3.54 -6.67
N ARG A 27 6.08 -2.44 -6.32
CA ARG A 27 5.85 -2.00 -4.95
C ARG A 27 4.36 -1.92 -4.73
N ILE A 28 3.92 -2.35 -3.55
CA ILE A 28 2.51 -2.44 -3.20
C ILE A 28 2.31 -1.76 -1.85
N GLY A 29 1.36 -0.83 -1.78
CA GLY A 29 0.86 -0.28 -0.53
C GLY A 29 -0.58 -0.72 -0.29
N ILE A 30 -0.89 -1.29 0.88
CA ILE A 30 -2.25 -1.73 1.21
C ILE A 30 -2.71 -1.08 2.52
N HIS A 31 -3.84 -0.39 2.44
CA HIS A 31 -4.48 0.25 3.58
C HIS A 31 -5.98 -0.05 3.60
N LEU A 32 -6.51 -0.18 4.81
CA LEU A 32 -7.94 -0.33 5.07
C LEU A 32 -8.49 0.97 5.67
N GLY A 33 -9.49 1.55 5.00
CA GLY A 33 -10.23 2.70 5.52
C GLY A 33 -11.46 3.01 4.67
N SER A 34 -12.31 3.89 5.18
CA SER A 34 -13.55 4.30 4.50
C SER A 34 -13.28 5.16 3.27
N VAL A 35 -14.09 4.95 2.24
CA VAL A 35 -14.07 5.69 0.97
C VAL A 35 -15.49 6.05 0.56
N VAL A 36 -15.61 7.11 -0.24
CA VAL A 36 -16.82 7.40 -1.02
C VAL A 36 -16.61 6.84 -2.42
N VAL A 37 -17.60 6.13 -2.93
CA VAL A 37 -17.61 5.55 -4.28
C VAL A 37 -18.60 6.31 -5.14
N GLY A 38 -18.22 6.66 -6.35
CA GLY A 38 -19.12 7.32 -7.30
C GLY A 38 -18.65 7.21 -8.74
N GLU A 39 -19.52 7.55 -9.68
CA GLU A 39 -19.18 7.64 -11.10
C GLU A 39 -18.79 9.08 -11.47
N VAL A 40 -17.67 9.25 -12.17
CA VAL A 40 -17.19 10.57 -12.59
C VAL A 40 -16.98 10.57 -14.11
N GLY A 41 -17.52 11.60 -14.78
CA GLY A 41 -17.37 11.84 -16.22
C GLY A 41 -18.71 12.11 -16.92
N MET A 42 -18.72 12.96 -17.96
CA MET A 42 -19.96 13.27 -18.70
C MET A 42 -20.19 12.33 -19.90
N LEU A 43 -19.15 12.04 -20.68
CA LEU A 43 -19.26 11.20 -21.89
C LEU A 43 -18.76 9.75 -21.67
N ARG A 44 -17.80 9.57 -20.76
CA ARG A 44 -17.28 8.27 -20.33
C ARG A 44 -17.14 8.30 -18.82
N THR A 45 -18.07 7.65 -18.12
CA THR A 45 -18.02 7.55 -16.66
C THR A 45 -16.97 6.54 -16.22
N LYS A 46 -16.32 6.81 -15.09
CA LYS A 46 -15.42 5.87 -14.41
C LYS A 46 -15.83 5.73 -12.96
N LEU A 47 -15.85 4.50 -12.46
CA LEU A 47 -15.98 4.23 -11.03
C LEU A 47 -14.77 4.80 -10.30
N THR A 48 -15.02 5.74 -9.40
CA THR A 48 -14.00 6.52 -8.71
C THR A 48 -14.16 6.36 -7.21
N TYR A 49 -13.04 6.21 -6.53
CA TYR A 49 -12.94 6.15 -5.08
C TYR A 49 -12.29 7.44 -4.57
N VAL A 50 -12.91 8.09 -3.59
CA VAL A 50 -12.41 9.34 -3.00
C VAL A 50 -12.37 9.23 -1.49
N GLY A 51 -11.36 9.84 -0.87
CA GLY A 51 -11.30 10.01 0.57
C GLY A 51 -9.90 9.81 1.15
N ASN A 52 -9.82 9.96 2.48
CA ASN A 52 -8.57 9.86 3.22
C ASN A 52 -7.92 8.48 3.09
N ALA A 53 -8.70 7.41 2.95
CA ALA A 53 -8.16 6.07 2.79
C ALA A 53 -7.36 5.93 1.47
N VAL A 54 -7.88 6.45 0.34
CA VAL A 54 -7.18 6.44 -0.96
C VAL A 54 -5.86 7.21 -0.87
N ASN A 55 -5.91 8.42 -0.32
CA ASN A 55 -4.75 9.26 -0.08
C ASN A 55 -3.72 8.63 0.87
N THR A 56 -4.19 7.84 1.84
CA THR A 56 -3.33 7.09 2.76
C THR A 56 -2.67 5.92 2.03
N THR A 57 -3.39 5.20 1.18
CA THR A 57 -2.85 4.09 0.38
C THR A 57 -1.70 4.55 -0.53
N VAL A 58 -1.86 5.69 -1.23
CA VAL A 58 -0.78 6.26 -2.05
C VAL A 58 0.49 6.50 -1.21
N ARG A 59 0.34 7.12 -0.03
CA ARG A 59 1.49 7.35 0.86
C ARG A 59 2.11 6.07 1.40
N VAL A 60 1.32 5.02 1.62
CA VAL A 60 1.83 3.71 2.05
C VAL A 60 2.62 3.04 0.92
N GLU A 61 2.20 3.21 -0.33
CA GLU A 61 2.93 2.76 -1.51
C GLU A 61 4.24 3.54 -1.71
N GLU A 62 4.22 4.87 -1.58
CA GLU A 62 5.43 5.70 -1.58
C GLU A 62 6.44 5.25 -0.51
N LEU A 63 5.97 4.94 0.70
CA LEU A 63 6.85 4.38 1.74
C LEU A 63 7.37 2.99 1.40
N ALA A 64 6.60 2.19 0.65
CA ALA A 64 7.05 0.90 0.19
C ALA A 64 8.21 1.08 -0.79
N HIS A 65 8.10 2.05 -1.70
CA HIS A 65 9.16 2.46 -2.61
C HIS A 65 10.44 2.90 -1.87
N ASP A 66 10.31 3.75 -0.85
CA ASP A 66 11.45 4.28 -0.08
C ASP A 66 12.08 3.24 0.87
N SER A 67 11.48 2.05 0.98
CA SER A 67 11.97 0.96 1.81
C SER A 67 12.47 -0.20 0.96
N ALA A 68 13.24 -1.12 1.55
CA ALA A 68 13.60 -2.38 0.90
C ALA A 68 12.40 -3.35 0.73
N ALA A 69 11.19 -2.94 1.12
CA ALA A 69 10.01 -3.78 1.11
C ALA A 69 9.31 -3.80 -0.25
N THR A 70 8.94 -4.99 -0.72
CA THR A 70 8.11 -5.13 -1.92
C THR A 70 6.63 -4.86 -1.66
N THR A 71 6.18 -5.00 -0.41
CA THR A 71 4.82 -4.61 -0.01
C THR A 71 4.80 -4.08 1.42
N LEU A 72 4.06 -2.99 1.62
CA LEU A 72 3.72 -2.46 2.93
C LEU A 72 2.22 -2.54 3.18
N ILE A 73 1.88 -2.98 4.39
CA ILE A 73 0.52 -2.94 4.90
C ILE A 73 0.45 -2.10 6.18
N THR A 74 -0.69 -1.43 6.37
CA THR A 74 -0.96 -0.68 7.60
C THR A 74 -1.42 -1.58 8.74
N GLU A 75 -1.19 -1.12 9.97
CA GLU A 75 -1.63 -1.80 11.19
C GLU A 75 -3.16 -1.99 11.25
N GLN A 76 -3.91 -1.03 10.70
CA GLN A 76 -5.37 -1.09 10.62
C GLN A 76 -5.86 -2.31 9.83
N LEU A 77 -5.18 -2.65 8.73
CA LEU A 77 -5.47 -3.84 7.95
C LEU A 77 -5.11 -5.11 8.73
N ARG A 78 -3.90 -5.16 9.30
CA ARG A 78 -3.41 -6.30 10.10
C ARG A 78 -4.31 -6.63 11.28
N LYS A 79 -4.84 -5.62 11.98
CA LYS A 79 -5.76 -5.82 13.12
C LYS A 79 -7.14 -6.31 12.70
N ARG A 80 -7.54 -6.02 11.45
CA ARG A 80 -8.88 -6.39 10.96
C ARG A 80 -8.93 -7.78 10.37
N PHE A 81 -7.82 -8.24 9.78
CA PHE A 81 -7.72 -9.49 9.07
C PHE A 81 -6.52 -10.30 9.56
N ASP A 82 -6.76 -11.58 9.82
CA ASP A 82 -5.67 -12.53 10.04
C ASP A 82 -4.95 -12.78 8.72
N LEU A 83 -3.67 -12.42 8.69
CA LEU A 83 -2.84 -12.66 7.52
C LEU A 83 -2.42 -14.14 7.54
N PRO A 84 -2.64 -14.89 6.44
CA PRO A 84 -2.25 -16.29 6.38
C PRO A 84 -0.73 -16.40 6.50
N ALA A 85 -0.26 -16.85 7.67
CA ALA A 85 1.17 -16.94 8.00
C ALA A 85 1.95 -17.87 7.05
N GLU A 86 1.27 -18.86 6.47
CA GLU A 86 1.82 -19.78 5.48
C GLU A 86 2.15 -19.09 4.15
N LEU A 87 1.44 -18.01 3.82
CA LEU A 87 1.59 -17.27 2.56
C LEU A 87 2.39 -15.98 2.74
N LEU A 88 2.35 -15.39 3.94
CA LEU A 88 2.85 -14.05 4.22
C LEU A 88 3.72 -14.06 5.47
N VAL A 89 4.99 -13.66 5.31
CA VAL A 89 5.87 -13.33 6.44
C VAL A 89 5.79 -11.83 6.67
N ALA A 90 5.38 -11.44 7.88
CA ALA A 90 5.09 -10.07 8.20
C ALA A 90 6.12 -9.50 9.20
N THR A 91 6.88 -8.48 8.80
CA THR A 91 7.85 -7.82 9.70
C THR A 91 7.32 -6.45 10.11
N SER A 92 7.23 -6.22 11.42
CA SER A 92 6.86 -4.89 11.92
C SER A 92 7.97 -3.89 11.60
N LEU A 93 7.58 -2.71 11.12
CA LEU A 93 8.48 -1.58 10.99
C LEU A 93 8.30 -0.68 12.21
N ALA A 94 9.36 0.03 12.60
CA ALA A 94 9.22 1.15 13.51
C ALA A 94 8.14 2.13 12.98
N THR A 95 7.48 2.87 13.86
CA THR A 95 6.40 3.78 13.49
C THR A 95 6.86 4.76 12.40
N LEU A 96 6.40 4.54 11.17
CA LEU A 96 6.63 5.44 10.05
C LEU A 96 5.53 6.51 10.04
N ASN A 97 5.91 7.76 10.23
CA ASN A 97 4.98 8.87 10.11
C ASN A 97 4.68 9.13 8.63
N LEU A 98 3.40 8.99 8.26
CA LEU A 98 2.95 9.41 6.93
C LEU A 98 3.00 10.94 6.86
N ARG A 99 3.68 11.50 5.84
CA ARG A 99 3.71 12.94 5.59
C ARG A 99 2.28 13.51 5.60
N GLY A 100 2.04 14.50 6.46
CA GLY A 100 0.74 15.17 6.63
C GLY A 100 -0.22 14.54 7.65
N LYS A 101 0.12 13.41 8.28
CA LYS A 101 -0.59 12.92 9.47
C LYS A 101 0.19 13.29 10.73
N HIS A 102 0.04 14.53 11.18
CA HIS A 102 0.39 14.86 12.56
C HIS A 102 -0.64 14.22 13.49
N LYS A 103 -0.17 13.58 14.56
CA LYS A 103 -0.99 13.44 15.78
C LYS A 103 -1.34 14.86 16.21
N PRO A 104 -2.60 15.25 16.47
CA PRO A 104 -2.85 16.54 17.09
C PRO A 104 -2.07 16.55 18.40
N SER A 105 -1.16 17.51 18.53
CA SER A 105 -0.52 17.83 19.80
C SER A 105 -1.60 18.40 20.71
N GLY A 106 -2.37 17.53 21.35
CA GLY A 106 -3.20 17.93 22.48
C GLY A 106 -2.27 18.37 23.63
N PRO A 107 -2.66 19.37 24.43
CA PRO A 107 -1.84 19.83 25.55
C PRO A 107 -1.64 18.68 26.56
N ALA A 108 -0.45 18.63 27.17
CA ALA A 108 -0.13 17.68 28.22
C ALA A 108 -1.11 17.84 29.41
N PRO A 109 -1.56 16.74 30.05
CA PRO A 109 -2.40 16.83 31.22
C PRO A 109 -1.64 17.55 32.35
N SER A 110 -2.31 18.54 32.93
CA SER A 110 -1.93 19.28 34.14
C SER A 110 -1.90 18.41 35.37
#